data_AF-A0A1Y4QTE2-F1
#
_entry.id   AF-A0A1Y4QTE2-F1
#
_cell.length_a   1.000
_cell.length_b   1.000
_cell.length_c   1.000
_cell.angle_alpha   90.00
_cell.angle_beta   90.00
_cell.angle_gamma   90.00
#
_symmetry.space_group_name_H-M   'P 1'
#
loop_
_entity.id
_entity.type
_entity.pdbx_description
1 polymer ?
#
loop_
_entity_poly.entity_id
_entity_poly.type
_entity_poly.pdbx_seq_one_letter_code
_entity_poly.pdbx_strand_id
1 'polypeptide(L)' 'MEAFKNKRIKIIFNSNTGWICETGPFIQVDHNFIVMINELTKKIKYVNMQCIKTIEIVGDINE' A
#
# COMPACT_ATOMS: atom_id res chain seq x y z
N MET A 1 4.59 -1.46 13.23
CA MET A 1 3.47 -1.16 12.30
C MET A 1 2.69 0.11 12.67
N GLU A 2 2.78 0.63 13.89
CA GLU A 2 2.09 1.88 14.28
C GLU A 2 2.43 3.08 13.39
N ALA A 3 3.65 3.15 12.84
CA ALA A 3 4.08 4.20 11.93
C ALA A 3 3.20 4.36 10.67
N PHE A 4 2.48 3.30 10.25
CA PHE A 4 1.60 3.33 9.07
C PHE A 4 0.13 3.61 9.42
N LYS A 5 -0.23 3.60 10.70
CA LYS A 5 -1.61 3.85 11.13
C LYS A 5 -2.02 5.27 10.73
N ASN A 6 -3.22 5.41 10.17
CA ASN A 6 -3.74 6.68 9.62
C ASN A 6 -2.87 7.31 8.52
N LYS A 7 -2.02 6.52 7.85
CA LYS A 7 -1.17 6.99 6.76
C LYS A 7 -1.67 6.52 5.41
N ARG A 8 -1.40 7.35 4.40
CA ARG A 8 -1.49 6.99 2.99
C ARG A 8 -0.13 6.46 2.56
N ILE A 9 -0.12 5.29 1.95
CA ILE A 9 1.11 4.62 1.52
C ILE A 9 1.18 4.51 0.01
N LYS A 10 2.40 4.54 -0.51
CA LYS A 10 2.73 4.19 -1.90
C LYS A 10 3.55 2.90 -1.87
N ILE A 11 3.07 1.89 -2.59
CA ILE A 11 3.72 0.60 -2.75
C ILE A 11 4.34 0.55 -4.13
N ILE A 12 5.62 0.20 -4.22
CA ILE A 12 6.35 0.03 -5.47
C ILE A 12 6.61 -1.46 -5.68
N PHE A 13 6.21 -1.98 -6.83
CA PHE A 13 6.33 -3.39 -7.19
C PHE A 13 7.58 -3.66 -8.04
N ASN A 14 8.12 -4.86 -7.90
CA ASN A 14 9.01 -5.41 -8.92
C ASN A 14 8.14 -5.98 -10.05
N SER A 15 8.08 -5.30 -11.19
CA SER A 15 7.52 -5.87 -12.42
C SER A 15 8.64 -6.06 -13.45
N ASN A 16 8.55 -7.14 -14.22
CA ASN A 16 9.44 -7.40 -15.35
C ASN A 16 9.36 -6.30 -16.43
N THR A 17 8.28 -5.49 -16.41
CA THR A 17 8.01 -4.43 -17.39
C THR A 17 8.31 -3.02 -16.86
N GLY A 18 8.81 -2.87 -15.62
CA GLY A 18 9.15 -1.58 -15.02
C GLY A 18 8.61 -1.40 -13.59
N TRP A 19 8.62 -0.16 -13.10
CA TRP A 19 8.11 0.19 -11.77
C TRP A 19 6.60 0.43 -11.83
N ILE A 20 5.82 -0.52 -11.32
CA ILE A 20 4.40 -0.27 -11.04
C ILE A 20 4.31 0.31 -9.63
N CYS A 21 3.45 1.31 -9.42
CA CYS A 21 3.17 1.81 -8.09
C CYS A 21 1.67 1.95 -7.83
N GLU A 22 1.28 1.72 -6.58
CA GLU A 22 -0.11 1.84 -6.11
C GLU A 22 -0.11 2.69 -4.85
N THR A 23 -1.02 3.66 -4.79
CA THR A 23 -1.14 4.58 -3.66
C THR A 23 -2.52 4.49 -3.05
N GLY A 24 -2.59 4.48 -1.71
CA GLY A 24 -3.87 4.51 -1.01
C GLY A 24 -3.76 4.43 0.51
N PRO A 25 -4.89 4.59 1.22
CA PRO A 25 -4.98 4.47 2.67
C PRO A 25 -4.52 3.10 3.14
N PHE A 26 -3.57 3.07 4.09
CA PHE A 26 -3.19 1.85 4.78
C PHE A 26 -4.28 1.45 5.78
N ILE A 27 -4.61 0.14 5.82
CA ILE A 27 -5.51 -0.43 6.82
C ILE A 27 -4.71 -1.21 7.85
N GLN A 28 -4.07 -2.29 7.40
CA GLN A 28 -3.33 -3.21 8.27
C GLN A 28 -2.35 -4.07 7.46
N VAL A 29 -1.54 -4.86 8.16
CA VAL A 29 -0.82 -6.00 7.57
C VAL A 29 -1.45 -7.27 8.12
N ASP A 30 -1.70 -8.22 7.24
CA ASP A 30 -2.26 -9.53 7.55
C ASP A 30 -1.37 -10.62 6.95
N HIS A 31 -0.67 -11.36 7.79
CA HIS A 31 0.34 -12.36 7.39
C HIS A 31 1.35 -11.79 6.38
N ASN A 32 1.24 -12.20 5.11
CA ASN A 32 2.12 -11.81 3.99
C ASN A 32 1.50 -10.72 3.10
N PHE A 33 0.43 -10.07 3.56
CA PHE A 33 -0.31 -9.08 2.79
C PHE A 33 -0.34 -7.73 3.47
N ILE A 34 -0.17 -6.68 2.68
CA ILE A 34 -0.54 -5.33 3.07
C ILE A 34 -1.96 -5.07 2.57
N VAL A 35 -2.82 -4.64 3.50
CA VAL A 35 -4.22 -4.33 3.24
C VAL A 35 -4.35 -2.82 3.11
N MET A 36 -4.85 -2.38 1.97
CA MET A 36 -5.05 -0.96 1.67
C MET A 36 -6.36 -0.74 0.92
N ILE A 37 -6.84 0.51 0.88
CA ILE A 37 -8.00 0.88 0.06
C ILE A 37 -7.49 1.36 -1.30
N ASN A 38 -8.03 0.80 -2.39
CA ASN A 38 -7.90 1.40 -3.70
C ASN A 38 -8.99 2.47 -3.85
N GLU A 39 -8.62 3.74 -3.79
CA GLU A 39 -9.59 4.83 -3.75
C GLU A 39 -10.33 5.10 -5.06
N LEU A 40 -9.78 4.64 -6.20
CA LEU A 40 -10.44 4.74 -7.50
C LEU A 40 -11.62 3.79 -7.59
N THR A 41 -11.43 2.56 -7.12
CA THR A 41 -12.45 1.49 -7.16
C THR A 41 -13.27 1.39 -5.89
N LYS A 42 -12.86 2.08 -4.81
CA LYS A 42 -13.40 1.98 -3.45
C LYS A 42 -13.40 0.55 -2.90
N LYS A 43 -12.47 -0.30 -3.35
CA LYS A 43 -12.31 -1.70 -2.91
C LYS A 43 -11.12 -1.86 -1.98
N ILE A 44 -11.21 -2.85 -1.09
CA ILE A 44 -10.08 -3.33 -0.29
C ILE A 44 -9.15 -4.14 -1.20
N LYS A 45 -7.86 -3.85 -1.14
CA LYS A 45 -6.82 -4.53 -1.90
C LYS A 45 -5.86 -5.22 -0.94
N TYR A 46 -5.59 -6.49 -1.21
CA TYR A 46 -4.59 -7.29 -0.53
C TYR A 46 -3.35 -7.36 -1.42
N VAL A 47 -2.23 -6.86 -0.93
CA VAL A 47 -1.00 -6.74 -1.69
C VAL A 47 0.04 -7.68 -1.12
N ASN A 48 0.41 -8.72 -1.87
CA ASN A 48 1.40 -9.69 -1.42
C ASN A 48 2.78 -9.03 -1.28
N MET A 49 3.36 -9.11 -0.07
CA MET A 49 4.64 -8.51 0.28
C MET A 49 5.82 -9.06 -0.53
N GLN A 50 5.73 -10.28 -1.05
CA GLN A 50 6.77 -10.87 -1.91
C GLN A 50 6.92 -10.13 -3.26
N CYS A 51 5.88 -9.43 -3.70
CA CYS A 51 5.90 -8.65 -4.94
C CYS A 51 6.36 -7.20 -4.71
N ILE A 52 6.52 -6.79 -3.46
CA ILE A 52 6.82 -5.41 -3.08
C ILE A 52 8.34 -5.21 -3.06
N LYS A 53 8.79 -4.16 -3.75
CA LYS A 53 10.16 -3.67 -3.62
C LYS A 53 10.31 -2.72 -2.43
N THR A 54 9.44 -1.71 -2.37
CA THR A 54 9.51 -0.64 -1.36
C THR A 54 8.11 -0.15 -1.00
N ILE A 55 7.96 0.35 0.23
CA ILE A 55 6.75 1.02 0.72
C ILE A 55 7.17 2.38 1.27
N GLU A 56 6.45 3.43 0.88
CA GLU A 56 6.70 4.81 1.28
C GLU A 56 5.42 5.37 1.94
N ILE A 57 5.57 6.12 3.02
CA ILE A 57 4.48 6.95 3.56
C ILE A 57 4.46 8.24 2.74
N VAL A 58 3.31 8.58 2.17
CA VAL A 58 3.16 9.74 1.28
C VAL A 58 2.23 10.82 1.83
N GLY A 59 1.61 10.58 2.99
CA GLY A 59 0.78 11.56 3.68
C GLY A 59 -0.09 10.94 4.77
N ASP A 60 -0.89 11.78 5.40
CA ASP A 60 -1.84 11.38 6.44
C ASP A 60 -3.26 11.32 5.86
N ILE A 61 -4.14 10.52 6.47
CA ILE A 61 -5.53 10.36 6.00
C ILE A 61 -6.44 11.50 6.51
N ASN A 62 -5.98 12.29 7.50
CA ASN A 62 -6.79 13.29 8.21
C ASN A 62 -6.32 14.75 7.99
N GLU A 63 -5.91 15.12 6.78
CA GLU A 63 -5.79 16.54 6.37
C GLU A 63 -6.92 16.93 5.41
#